data_AF-A0A7S1T2I3-F1
#
_entry.id   AF-A0A7S1T2I3-F1
#
_cell.length_a   1.000
_cell.length_b   1.000
_cell.length_c   1.000
_cell.angle_alpha   90.00
_cell.angle_beta   90.00
_cell.angle_gamma   90.00
#
_symmetry.space_group_name_H-M   'P 1'
#
loop_
_entity.id
_entity.type
_entity.pdbx_description
1 polymer ?
#
loop_
_entity_poly.entity_id
_entity_poly.type
_entity_poly.pdbx_seq_one_letter_code
_entity_poly.pdbx_strand_id
1 'polypeptide(L)'
;GMGYFYGSSLVGLPDGKGGEDIVESWAAPLFTAVPSRAFFPRGFLWDEGFHHLLISRWDPALTVDCLAHWLDLLSAEGWIPREQIRGAEAQSRVPDEFVTQRPSAANPPTLFLPILRMARAVAAATAADPRAAAEDPNLQTQKAFLVAAFPRLERWFLWFNSTQAGDAPGSYRWRGRDEHTLAELNPKTLTSGLDDFPRA
;
A
#
# COMPACT_ATOMS: atom_id res chain seq x y z
N GLY A 1 -14.85 -8.00 -0.36
CA GLY A 1 -14.94 -8.79 0.89
C GLY A 1 -14.00 -8.17 1.88
N MET A 2 -14.53 -7.37 2.81
CA MET A 2 -13.72 -6.79 3.87
C MET A 2 -13.29 -7.88 4.84
N GLY A 3 -12.07 -7.80 5.37
CA GLY A 3 -11.53 -8.74 6.34
C GLY A 3 -10.66 -8.03 7.37
N TYR A 4 -10.50 -8.67 8.53
CA TYR A 4 -9.58 -8.26 9.58
C TYR A 4 -8.50 -9.33 9.71
N PHE A 5 -7.24 -8.93 9.58
CA PHE A 5 -6.08 -9.80 9.64
C PHE A 5 -5.16 -9.37 10.77
N TYR A 6 -4.52 -10.31 11.45
CA TYR A 6 -3.57 -10.01 12.52
C TYR A 6 -2.38 -10.96 12.48
N GLY A 7 -1.17 -10.45 12.74
CA GLY A 7 0.05 -11.25 12.77
C GLY A 7 1.27 -10.46 12.35
N SER A 8 2.33 -11.16 11.93
CA SER A 8 3.54 -10.57 11.36
C SER A 8 3.71 -10.98 9.89
N SER A 9 4.53 -10.24 9.16
CA SER A 9 4.94 -10.57 7.79
C SER A 9 6.43 -10.90 7.75
N LEU A 10 6.84 -11.77 6.83
CA LEU A 10 8.25 -12.05 6.59
C LEU A 10 8.85 -10.95 5.71
N VAL A 11 9.93 -10.34 6.17
CA VAL A 11 10.58 -9.20 5.51
C VAL A 11 12.08 -9.48 5.37
N GLY A 12 12.62 -9.28 4.16
CA GLY A 12 14.08 -9.35 3.96
C GLY A 12 14.79 -8.07 4.42
N LEU A 13 15.97 -8.19 5.02
CA LEU A 13 16.76 -7.03 5.44
C LEU A 13 17.31 -6.22 4.25
N PRO A 14 17.48 -4.89 4.38
CA PRO A 14 17.95 -4.00 3.29
C PRO A 14 19.41 -4.21 2.84
N ASP A 15 20.22 -4.92 3.64
CA ASP A 15 21.66 -4.98 3.56
C ASP A 15 22.13 -5.95 2.47
N GLY A 16 22.29 -5.45 1.25
CA GLY A 16 22.74 -6.18 0.06
C GLY A 16 24.19 -6.71 0.10
N LYS A 17 24.59 -7.43 1.15
CA LYS A 17 25.82 -8.23 1.22
C LYS A 17 25.50 -9.71 1.40
N GLY A 18 24.75 -10.27 0.46
CA GLY A 18 24.69 -11.72 0.24
C GLY A 18 24.15 -12.57 1.39
N GLY A 19 23.29 -12.04 2.26
CA GLY A 19 22.67 -12.78 3.36
C GLY A 19 21.15 -12.76 3.28
N GLU A 20 20.55 -13.94 3.19
CA GLU A 20 19.13 -14.23 3.18
C GLU A 20 18.45 -14.01 4.54
N ASP A 21 18.78 -12.91 5.23
CA ASP A 21 18.24 -12.68 6.57
C ASP A 21 16.80 -12.18 6.45
N ILE A 22 15.88 -13.11 6.68
CA ILE A 22 14.44 -12.91 6.75
C ILE A 22 14.06 -12.73 8.21
N VAL A 23 13.39 -11.63 8.52
CA VAL A 23 12.88 -11.33 9.87
C VAL A 23 11.37 -11.22 9.86
N GLU A 24 10.74 -11.50 11.00
CA GLU A 24 9.33 -11.17 11.19
C GLU A 24 9.18 -9.68 11.49
N SER A 25 8.21 -9.03 10.83
CA SER A 25 7.78 -7.69 11.20
C SER A 25 7.14 -7.68 12.58
N TRP A 26 6.88 -6.48 13.11
CA TRP A 26 6.01 -6.37 14.29
C TRP A 26 4.61 -6.91 13.99
N ALA A 27 3.99 -7.46 15.03
CA ALA A 27 2.61 -7.90 14.95
C ALA A 27 1.68 -6.68 14.89
N ALA A 28 0.74 -6.67 13.95
CA ALA A 28 -0.20 -5.56 13.76
C ALA A 28 -1.56 -6.05 13.25
N PRO A 29 -2.63 -5.25 13.35
CA PRO A 29 -3.86 -5.50 12.65
C PRO A 29 -3.84 -4.93 11.22
N LEU A 30 -4.69 -5.47 10.35
CA LEU A 30 -5.04 -4.88 9.07
C LEU A 30 -6.53 -5.12 8.78
N PHE A 31 -7.30 -4.05 8.71
CA PHE A 31 -8.68 -4.08 8.24
C PHE A 31 -8.72 -3.57 6.79
N THR A 32 -9.08 -4.44 5.84
CA THR A 32 -8.85 -4.20 4.40
C THR A 32 -9.84 -4.94 3.52
N ALA A 33 -10.06 -4.46 2.30
CA ALA A 33 -10.72 -5.23 1.26
C ALA A 33 -9.74 -6.23 0.62
N VAL A 34 -10.26 -7.38 0.16
CA VAL A 34 -9.46 -8.36 -0.56
C VAL A 34 -9.88 -8.45 -2.04
N PRO A 35 -8.93 -8.61 -2.99
CA PRO A 35 -9.25 -8.68 -4.43
C PRO A 35 -10.15 -9.87 -4.77
N SER A 36 -9.92 -11.02 -4.13
CA SER A 36 -10.73 -12.22 -4.31
C SER A 36 -10.73 -13.07 -3.06
N ARG A 37 -11.91 -13.40 -2.55
CA ARG A 37 -12.04 -14.29 -1.37
C ARG A 37 -11.49 -15.70 -1.63
N ALA A 38 -11.49 -16.16 -2.88
CA ALA A 38 -11.06 -17.50 -3.22
C ALA A 38 -9.54 -17.59 -3.44
N PHE A 39 -9.00 -16.66 -4.24
CA PHE A 39 -7.62 -16.70 -4.71
C PHE A 39 -6.67 -15.79 -3.92
N PHE A 40 -7.18 -14.63 -3.49
CA PHE A 40 -6.38 -13.56 -2.88
C PHE A 40 -7.02 -13.04 -1.59
N PRO A 41 -7.24 -13.89 -0.56
CA PRO A 41 -7.94 -13.48 0.66
C PRO A 41 -7.04 -12.70 1.63
N ARG A 42 -6.39 -11.65 1.15
CA ARG A 42 -5.43 -10.81 1.90
C ARG A 42 -5.32 -9.41 1.28
N GLY A 43 -4.69 -8.49 2.00
CA GLY A 43 -4.52 -7.11 1.54
C GLY A 43 -3.44 -6.99 0.46
N PHE A 44 -3.75 -6.24 -0.61
CA PHE A 44 -2.80 -5.87 -1.65
C PHE A 44 -2.78 -4.34 -1.78
N LEU A 45 -1.59 -3.75 -1.64
CA LEU A 45 -1.42 -2.30 -1.47
C LEU A 45 -1.97 -1.52 -2.67
N TRP A 46 -1.68 -1.98 -3.88
CA TRP A 46 -2.10 -1.28 -5.10
C TRP A 46 -3.58 -1.52 -5.46
N ASP A 47 -4.16 -2.69 -5.15
CA ASP A 47 -5.59 -2.95 -5.34
C ASP A 47 -6.45 -2.06 -4.44
N GLU A 48 -5.98 -1.82 -3.21
CA GLU A 48 -6.76 -1.18 -2.17
C GLU A 48 -7.22 0.25 -2.51
N GLY A 49 -6.37 1.01 -3.21
CA GLY A 49 -6.74 2.32 -3.70
C GLY A 49 -7.99 2.28 -4.60
N PHE A 50 -8.11 1.26 -5.46
CA PHE A 50 -9.26 1.09 -6.33
C PHE A 50 -10.50 0.63 -5.57
N HIS A 51 -10.35 -0.26 -4.58
CA HIS A 51 -11.46 -0.65 -3.70
C HIS A 51 -12.11 0.57 -3.05
N HIS A 52 -11.30 1.49 -2.51
CA HIS A 52 -11.82 2.67 -1.82
C HIS A 52 -12.34 3.79 -2.72
N LEU A 53 -12.07 3.76 -4.03
CA LEU A 53 -12.80 4.64 -4.96
C LEU A 53 -14.30 4.32 -5.01
N LEU A 54 -14.67 3.06 -4.72
CA LEU A 54 -16.06 2.61 -4.63
C LEU A 54 -16.58 2.65 -3.19
N ILE A 55 -15.85 2.07 -2.23
CA ILE A 55 -16.30 1.97 -0.83
C ILE A 55 -16.57 3.37 -0.26
N SER A 56 -15.73 4.36 -0.55
CA SER A 56 -15.93 5.73 -0.06
C SER A 56 -17.19 6.42 -0.56
N ARG A 57 -17.85 5.90 -1.60
CA ARG A 57 -19.16 6.39 -2.06
C ARG A 57 -20.31 5.92 -1.18
N TRP A 58 -20.11 4.77 -0.55
CA TRP A 58 -21.09 4.11 0.30
C TRP A 58 -20.86 4.46 1.77
N ASP A 59 -19.63 4.26 2.23
CA ASP A 59 -19.23 4.48 3.62
C ASP A 59 -17.85 5.16 3.68
N PRO A 60 -17.83 6.50 3.84
CA PRO A 60 -16.59 7.26 3.99
C PRO A 60 -15.82 6.93 5.27
N ALA A 61 -16.51 6.59 6.37
CA ALA A 61 -15.88 6.26 7.65
C ALA A 61 -15.14 4.93 7.55
N LEU A 62 -15.73 3.93 6.88
CA LEU A 62 -15.07 2.66 6.58
C LEU A 62 -13.78 2.85 5.77
N THR A 63 -13.80 3.80 4.82
CA THR A 63 -12.59 4.14 4.05
C THR A 63 -11.51 4.77 4.93
N VAL A 64 -11.88 5.67 5.83
CA VAL A 64 -10.93 6.26 6.79
C VAL A 64 -10.28 5.17 7.65
N ASP A 65 -11.07 4.24 8.18
CA ASP A 65 -10.60 3.16 9.04
C ASP A 65 -9.61 2.22 8.32
N CYS A 66 -9.94 1.79 7.10
CA CYS A 66 -9.04 0.97 6.30
C CYS A 66 -7.74 1.69 5.93
N LEU A 67 -7.84 2.95 5.47
CA LEU A 67 -6.64 3.73 5.13
C LEU A 67 -5.75 3.96 6.35
N ALA A 68 -6.32 4.18 7.53
CA ALA A 68 -5.56 4.28 8.78
C ALA A 68 -4.79 2.99 9.08
N HIS A 69 -5.44 1.82 8.98
CA HIS A 69 -4.79 0.53 9.16
C HIS A 69 -3.62 0.34 8.17
N TRP A 70 -3.78 0.70 6.89
CA TRP A 70 -2.70 0.62 5.91
C TRP A 70 -1.52 1.53 6.25
N LEU A 71 -1.79 2.76 6.69
CA LEU A 71 -0.74 3.73 7.05
C LEU A 71 -0.03 3.37 8.37
N ASP A 72 -0.67 2.61 9.26
CA ASP A 72 -0.05 2.08 10.46
C ASP A 72 0.95 0.94 10.19
N LEU A 73 0.92 0.36 8.99
CA LEU A 73 1.89 -0.64 8.53
C LEU A 73 3.15 -0.02 7.91
N LEU A 74 3.24 1.31 7.85
CA LEU A 74 4.40 2.03 7.34
C LEU A 74 5.63 1.78 8.24
N SER A 75 6.71 1.28 7.65
CA SER A 75 7.99 1.09 8.34
C SER A 75 8.62 2.43 8.74
N ALA A 76 9.65 2.38 9.60
CA ALA A 76 10.39 3.57 9.99
C ALA A 76 11.00 4.32 8.79
N GLU A 77 11.39 3.58 7.75
CA GLU A 77 11.97 4.07 6.50
C GLU A 77 10.92 4.59 5.50
N GLY A 78 9.63 4.34 5.75
CA GLY A 78 8.55 4.76 4.87
C GLY A 78 8.10 3.72 3.85
N TRP A 79 8.38 2.44 4.07
CA TRP A 79 7.93 1.35 3.20
C TRP A 79 6.66 0.66 3.72
N ILE A 80 5.80 0.21 2.82
CA ILE A 80 4.65 -0.68 3.13
C ILE A 80 4.79 -1.92 2.25
N PRO A 81 4.74 -3.14 2.81
CA PRO A 81 4.74 -4.36 2.00
C PRO A 81 3.57 -4.37 0.99
N ARG A 82 3.87 -4.74 -0.26
CA ARG A 82 2.87 -4.75 -1.35
C ARG A 82 1.74 -5.75 -1.10
N GLU A 83 2.06 -6.85 -0.43
CA GLU A 83 1.15 -7.94 -0.14
C GLU A 83 1.19 -8.26 1.35
N GLN A 84 0.03 -8.21 2.00
CA GLN A 84 -0.09 -8.27 3.45
C GLN A 84 -0.42 -9.69 3.89
N ILE A 85 0.63 -10.51 3.96
CA ILE A 85 0.56 -11.92 4.39
C ILE A 85 0.81 -11.93 5.89
N ARG A 86 -0.26 -11.85 6.68
CA ARG A 86 -0.20 -11.61 8.13
C ARG A 86 -0.67 -12.84 8.89
N GLY A 87 0.28 -13.57 9.49
CA GLY A 87 0.02 -14.80 10.26
C GLY A 87 -0.11 -16.08 9.43
N ALA A 88 -0.12 -17.23 10.12
CA ALA A 88 -0.02 -18.55 9.51
C ALA A 88 -1.18 -18.90 8.56
N GLU A 89 -2.40 -18.43 8.85
CA GLU A 89 -3.56 -18.65 7.98
C GLU A 89 -3.35 -18.01 6.60
N ALA A 90 -2.91 -16.74 6.58
CA ALA A 90 -2.63 -16.04 5.33
C ALA A 90 -1.46 -16.70 4.57
N GLN A 91 -0.40 -17.11 5.27
CA GLN A 91 0.76 -17.79 4.68
C GLN A 91 0.37 -19.11 4.02
N SER A 92 -0.53 -19.91 4.61
CA SER A 92 -0.97 -21.20 4.05
C SER A 92 -1.63 -21.11 2.67
N ARG A 93 -1.99 -19.90 2.23
CA ARG A 93 -2.64 -19.60 0.94
C ARG A 93 -1.69 -18.98 -0.08
N VAL A 94 -0.39 -18.90 0.22
CA VAL A 94 0.62 -18.25 -0.63
C VAL A 94 1.79 -19.21 -0.85
N PRO A 95 2.24 -19.44 -2.10
CA PRO A 95 3.48 -20.17 -2.36
C PRO A 95 4.69 -19.53 -1.67
N ASP A 96 5.59 -20.34 -1.12
CA ASP A 96 6.72 -19.89 -0.29
C ASP A 96 7.58 -18.78 -0.94
N GLU A 97 7.75 -18.85 -2.26
CA GLU A 97 8.52 -17.87 -3.06
C GLU A 97 7.94 -16.44 -3.02
N PHE A 98 6.65 -16.27 -2.71
CA PHE A 98 5.98 -14.97 -2.63
C PHE A 98 5.74 -14.48 -1.20
N VAL A 99 6.06 -15.29 -0.18
CA VAL A 99 5.78 -14.93 1.22
C VAL A 99 6.66 -13.77 1.67
N THR A 100 7.97 -13.84 1.39
CA THR A 100 8.93 -12.84 1.83
C THR A 100 8.78 -11.53 1.07
N GLN A 101 8.48 -10.46 1.81
CA GLN A 101 8.36 -9.11 1.29
C GLN A 101 9.72 -8.41 1.32
N ARG A 102 10.04 -7.61 0.30
CA ARG A 102 11.35 -6.95 0.17
C ARG A 102 11.21 -5.42 0.26
N PRO A 103 11.91 -4.73 1.17
CA PRO A 103 11.85 -3.27 1.28
C PRO A 103 12.32 -2.49 0.06
N SER A 104 13.06 -3.11 -0.87
CA SER A 104 13.39 -2.49 -2.16
C SER A 104 12.24 -2.56 -3.17
N ALA A 105 11.26 -3.44 -2.96
CA ALA A 105 10.13 -3.67 -3.84
C ALA A 105 8.99 -2.70 -3.51
N ALA A 106 8.82 -1.71 -4.39
CA ALA A 106 7.69 -0.78 -4.35
C ALA A 106 6.43 -1.34 -5.01
N ASN A 107 5.33 -0.58 -4.94
CA ASN A 107 4.10 -0.84 -5.69
C ASN A 107 3.41 0.48 -6.04
N PRO A 108 2.55 0.57 -7.09
CA PRO A 108 1.85 1.80 -7.42
C PRO A 108 1.11 2.35 -6.20
N PRO A 109 1.30 3.64 -5.85
CA PRO A 109 0.80 4.18 -4.59
C PRO A 109 -0.67 4.61 -4.71
N THR A 110 -1.54 3.66 -5.08
CA THR A 110 -2.94 3.92 -5.44
C THR A 110 -3.79 4.40 -4.27
N LEU A 111 -3.37 4.20 -3.01
CA LEU A 111 -4.03 4.78 -1.83
C LEU A 111 -4.13 6.31 -1.91
N PHE A 112 -3.24 6.99 -2.64
CA PHE A 112 -3.37 8.43 -2.87
C PHE A 112 -4.61 8.81 -3.71
N LEU A 113 -5.19 7.89 -4.49
CA LEU A 113 -6.39 8.16 -5.28
C LEU A 113 -7.62 8.47 -4.41
N PRO A 114 -8.05 7.59 -3.48
CA PRO A 114 -9.15 7.90 -2.56
C PRO A 114 -8.80 9.03 -1.58
N ILE A 115 -7.53 9.15 -1.16
CA ILE A 115 -7.08 10.25 -0.27
C ILE A 115 -7.20 11.61 -0.98
N LEU A 116 -6.76 11.72 -2.23
CA LEU A 116 -6.88 12.96 -3.01
C LEU A 116 -8.35 13.33 -3.23
N ARG A 117 -9.20 12.34 -3.53
CA ARG A 117 -10.65 12.54 -3.63
C ARG A 117 -11.23 13.08 -2.32
N MET A 118 -10.87 12.47 -1.20
CA MET A 118 -11.28 12.88 0.14
C MET A 118 -10.85 14.32 0.45
N ALA A 119 -9.57 14.65 0.22
CA ALA A 119 -9.02 15.98 0.44
C ALA A 119 -9.75 17.05 -0.39
N ARG A 120 -10.02 16.77 -1.67
CA ARG A 120 -10.79 17.67 -2.55
C ARG A 120 -12.22 17.85 -2.06
N ALA A 121 -12.88 16.78 -1.60
CA ALA A 121 -14.24 16.86 -1.08
C ALA A 121 -14.31 17.72 0.20
N VAL A 122 -13.39 17.50 1.15
CA VAL A 122 -13.27 18.31 2.37
C VAL A 122 -13.01 19.77 2.04
N ALA A 123 -12.07 20.06 1.13
CA ALA A 123 -11.77 21.43 0.71
C ALA A 123 -12.96 22.11 0.03
N ALA A 124 -13.64 21.42 -0.88
CA ALA A 124 -14.81 21.96 -1.58
C ALA A 124 -15.98 22.24 -0.63
N ALA A 125 -16.29 21.31 0.28
CA ALA A 125 -17.36 21.50 1.26
C ALA A 125 -17.06 22.66 2.21
N THR A 126 -15.81 22.74 2.69
CA THR A 126 -15.37 23.85 3.57
C THR A 126 -15.45 25.20 2.86
N ALA A 127 -15.11 25.26 1.56
CA ALA A 127 -15.19 26.49 0.78
C ALA A 127 -16.63 26.92 0.45
N ALA A 128 -17.54 25.96 0.27
CA ALA A 128 -18.94 26.22 -0.05
C ALA A 128 -19.73 26.73 1.16
N ASP A 129 -19.60 26.05 2.32
CA ASP A 129 -20.23 26.47 3.57
C ASP A 129 -19.39 25.96 4.77
N PRO A 130 -18.54 26.82 5.36
CA PRO A 130 -17.71 26.43 6.50
C PRO A 130 -18.49 25.95 7.71
N ARG A 131 -19.71 26.47 7.93
CA ARG A 131 -20.52 26.11 9.10
C ARG A 131 -21.16 24.74 8.90
N ALA A 132 -21.78 24.50 7.74
CA ALA A 132 -22.34 23.19 7.43
C ALA A 132 -21.26 22.10 7.41
N ALA A 133 -20.08 22.39 6.85
CA ALA A 133 -18.94 21.46 6.87
C ALA A 133 -18.42 21.16 8.28
N ALA A 134 -18.49 22.14 9.21
CA ALA A 134 -18.14 21.95 10.61
C ALA A 134 -19.15 21.08 11.37
N GLU A 135 -20.42 21.10 10.96
CA GLU A 135 -21.51 20.33 11.57
C GLU A 135 -21.64 18.90 10.98
N ASP A 136 -21.05 18.61 9.81
CA ASP A 136 -21.04 17.26 9.20
C ASP A 136 -19.99 16.32 9.84
N PRO A 137 -20.41 15.26 10.55
CA PRO A 137 -19.50 14.34 11.24
C PRO A 137 -18.57 13.55 10.31
N ASN A 138 -19.02 13.23 9.09
CA ASN A 138 -18.20 12.50 8.12
C ASN A 138 -17.08 13.40 7.59
N LEU A 139 -17.40 14.65 7.26
CA LEU A 139 -16.39 15.62 6.84
C LEU A 139 -15.38 15.91 7.97
N GLN A 140 -15.83 16.00 9.22
CA GLN A 140 -14.93 16.16 10.36
C GLN A 140 -13.99 14.96 10.52
N THR A 141 -14.52 13.74 10.41
CA THR A 141 -13.72 12.51 10.48
C THR A 141 -12.67 12.45 9.37
N GLN A 142 -13.07 12.74 8.13
CA GLN A 142 -12.16 12.78 6.98
C GLN A 142 -11.08 13.85 7.14
N LYS A 143 -11.46 15.06 7.59
CA LYS A 143 -10.51 16.15 7.83
C LYS A 143 -9.51 15.78 8.92
N ALA A 144 -9.98 15.22 10.04
CA ALA A 144 -9.12 14.77 11.14
C ALA A 144 -8.15 13.69 10.67
N PHE A 145 -8.64 12.70 9.91
CA PHE A 145 -7.80 11.68 9.31
C PHE A 145 -6.72 12.27 8.40
N LEU A 146 -7.08 13.18 7.48
CA LEU A 146 -6.11 13.78 6.55
C LEU A 146 -4.97 14.51 7.29
N VAL A 147 -5.31 15.24 8.36
CA VAL A 147 -4.32 15.93 9.21
C VAL A 147 -3.42 14.92 9.92
N ALA A 148 -3.99 13.90 10.54
CA ALA A 148 -3.23 12.89 11.27
C ALA A 148 -2.37 12.00 10.34
N ALA A 149 -2.86 11.71 9.14
CA ALA A 149 -2.20 10.88 8.15
C ALA A 149 -1.05 11.59 7.43
N PHE A 150 -1.06 12.93 7.36
CA PHE A 150 -0.13 13.69 6.53
C PHE A 150 1.36 13.35 6.76
N PRO A 151 1.88 13.25 8.00
CA PRO A 151 3.29 12.90 8.22
C PRO A 151 3.66 11.49 7.72
N ARG A 152 2.72 10.53 7.78
CA ARG A 152 2.90 9.17 7.25
C ARG A 152 2.87 9.17 5.73
N LEU A 153 1.95 9.93 5.12
CA LEU A 153 1.85 10.09 3.68
C LEU A 153 3.09 10.75 3.07
N GLU A 154 3.59 11.81 3.71
CA GLU A 154 4.84 12.46 3.31
C GLU A 154 6.01 11.50 3.37
N ARG A 155 6.16 10.75 4.47
CA ARG A 155 7.23 9.74 4.60
C ARG A 155 7.13 8.65 3.52
N TRP A 156 5.94 8.13 3.27
CA TRP A 156 5.73 7.12 2.22
C TRP A 156 6.06 7.68 0.83
N PHE A 157 5.65 8.91 0.54
CA PHE A 157 5.99 9.61 -0.69
C PHE A 157 7.50 9.79 -0.84
N LEU A 158 8.19 10.30 0.18
CA LEU A 158 9.64 10.51 0.16
C LEU A 158 10.41 9.20 -0.01
N TRP A 159 9.97 8.13 0.66
CA TRP A 159 10.52 6.79 0.46
C TRP A 159 10.36 6.32 -0.99
N PHE A 160 9.16 6.42 -1.56
CA PHE A 160 8.90 6.00 -2.94
C PHE A 160 9.74 6.84 -3.94
N ASN A 161 9.74 8.15 -3.76
CA ASN A 161 10.43 9.11 -4.61
C ASN A 161 11.96 8.92 -4.60
N SER A 162 12.53 8.58 -3.45
CA SER A 162 13.98 8.36 -3.31
C SER A 162 14.41 6.97 -3.76
N THR A 163 13.70 5.91 -3.34
CA THR A 163 14.13 4.52 -3.62
C THR A 163 13.93 4.10 -5.07
N GLN A 164 12.94 4.69 -5.75
CA GLN A 164 12.62 4.39 -7.14
C GLN A 164 13.26 5.38 -8.12
N ALA A 165 14.16 6.27 -7.68
CA ALA A 165 14.84 7.22 -8.55
C ALA A 165 15.66 6.51 -9.67
N GLY A 166 15.55 6.98 -10.90
CA GLY A 166 16.33 6.49 -12.03
C GLY A 166 17.69 7.17 -12.13
N ASP A 167 18.45 6.84 -13.17
CA ASP A 167 19.84 7.31 -13.33
C ASP A 167 19.92 8.79 -13.72
N ALA A 168 18.86 9.33 -14.33
CA ALA A 168 18.75 10.74 -14.69
C ALA A 168 17.87 11.51 -13.68
N PRO A 169 18.14 12.81 -13.44
CA PRO A 169 17.31 13.65 -12.59
C PRO A 169 15.84 13.66 -13.04
N GLY A 170 14.92 13.41 -12.10
CA GLY A 170 13.48 13.36 -12.37
C GLY A 170 13.01 12.08 -13.08
N SER A 171 13.90 11.14 -13.38
CA SER A 171 13.53 9.81 -13.88
C SER A 171 13.28 8.83 -12.73
N TYR A 172 12.53 7.76 -13.00
CA TYR A 172 12.22 6.70 -12.04
C TYR A 172 12.34 5.33 -12.70
N ARG A 173 12.71 4.31 -11.91
CA ARG A 173 12.83 2.92 -12.36
C ARG A 173 12.36 1.95 -11.26
N TRP A 174 11.50 1.01 -11.64
CA TRP A 174 11.08 -0.09 -10.78
C TRP A 174 12.27 -0.99 -10.40
N ARG A 175 12.35 -1.33 -9.11
CA ARG A 175 13.34 -2.29 -8.59
C ARG A 175 12.79 -3.71 -8.55
N GLY A 176 13.68 -4.69 -8.37
CA GLY A 176 13.31 -6.09 -8.14
C GLY A 176 13.00 -6.90 -9.39
N ARG A 177 13.29 -6.38 -10.59
CA ARG A 177 13.22 -7.15 -11.83
C ARG A 177 14.47 -8.01 -11.97
N ASP A 178 14.28 -9.30 -12.26
CA ASP A 178 15.36 -10.26 -12.49
C ASP A 178 15.70 -10.33 -13.98
N GLU A 179 16.71 -9.59 -14.42
CA GLU A 179 17.14 -9.55 -15.82
C GLU A 179 17.86 -10.82 -16.31
N HIS A 180 18.20 -11.74 -15.41
CA HIS A 180 18.97 -12.96 -15.73
C HIS A 180 18.11 -14.23 -15.76
N THR A 181 16.81 -14.12 -15.47
CA THR A 181 15.90 -15.27 -15.55
C THR A 181 15.92 -15.89 -16.94
N LEU A 182 15.94 -17.23 -16.99
CA LEU A 182 15.76 -18.03 -18.20
C LEU A 182 14.35 -18.65 -18.27
N ALA A 183 13.52 -18.44 -17.23
CA ALA A 183 12.17 -18.99 -17.16
C ALA A 183 11.15 -18.19 -17.98
N GLU A 184 11.41 -16.90 -18.21
CA GLU A 184 10.54 -16.00 -18.96
C GLU A 184 11.20 -15.43 -20.22
N LEU A 185 10.41 -15.25 -21.29
CA LEU A 185 10.86 -14.58 -22.51
C LEU A 185 11.22 -13.10 -22.27
N ASN A 186 10.46 -12.43 -21.41
CA ASN A 186 10.73 -11.08 -20.94
C ASN A 186 10.65 -11.07 -19.41
N PRO A 187 11.71 -10.63 -18.70
CA PRO A 187 11.69 -10.57 -17.25
C PRO A 187 10.50 -9.78 -16.69
N LYS A 188 9.81 -10.35 -15.69
CA LYS A 188 8.64 -9.74 -15.05
C LYS A 188 8.99 -8.51 -14.21
N THR A 189 8.08 -7.56 -14.12
CA THR A 189 8.21 -6.34 -13.30
C THR A 189 7.08 -6.26 -12.27
N LEU A 190 7.10 -7.18 -11.30
CA LEU A 190 6.05 -7.35 -10.29
C LEU A 190 5.74 -6.09 -9.49
N THR A 191 6.79 -5.29 -9.22
CA THR A 191 6.67 -4.04 -8.46
C THR A 191 5.83 -2.99 -9.18
N SER A 192 5.65 -3.09 -10.50
CA SER A 192 4.80 -2.17 -11.25
C SER A 192 3.30 -2.45 -11.13
N GLY A 193 2.90 -3.62 -10.61
CA GLY A 193 1.51 -4.10 -10.65
C GLY A 193 1.05 -4.62 -12.02
N LEU A 194 1.92 -4.54 -13.03
CA LEU A 194 1.73 -5.07 -14.38
C LEU A 194 2.85 -6.06 -14.67
N ASP A 195 2.69 -7.26 -14.13
CA ASP A 195 3.77 -8.24 -13.95
C ASP A 195 4.49 -8.61 -15.25
N ASP A 196 3.76 -8.95 -16.30
CA ASP A 196 4.26 -9.43 -17.59
C ASP A 196 4.15 -8.40 -18.73
N PHE A 197 3.80 -7.15 -18.40
CA PHE A 197 3.81 -6.09 -19.40
C PHE A 197 5.24 -5.90 -19.93
N PRO A 198 5.47 -5.98 -21.25
CA PRO A 198 6.82 -6.06 -21.81
C PRO A 198 7.62 -4.79 -21.51
N ARG A 199 8.85 -4.97 -21.02
CA ARG A 199 9.79 -3.88 -20.70
C ARG A 199 11.21 -4.21 -21.20
N ALA A 200 12.02 -3.16 -21.38
CA ALA A 200 13.43 -3.24 -21.78
C ALA A 200 14.27 -3.94 -20.72
#